data_AF-A0A7C9EKC8-F1
#
_entry.id   AF-A0A7C9EKC8-F1
#
_cell.length_a   1.000
_cell.length_b   1.000
_cell.length_c   1.000
_cell.angle_alpha   90.00
_cell.angle_beta   90.00
_cell.angle_gamma   90.00
#
_symmetry.space_group_name_H-M   'P 1'
#
loop_
_entity.id
_entity.type
_entity.pdbx_description
1 polymer ?
#
loop_
_entity_poly.entity_id
_entity_poly.type
_entity_poly.pdbx_seq_one_letter_code
_entity_poly.pdbx_strand_id
1 'polypeptide(L)'
;KLGVLPVFEAEFAVPIQVGGYANASPLQVSTAYRCAVVLRDLIMPYLLRRMKADVNAQLPKKTEHVLFCSLTPEQRSVYRAFLASSEVEQIFDGNRNSLYGIDVMRKICNHPDLLEREHSSNNPDYGNLERSGKMRFV
;
A
#
# COMPACT_ATOMS: atom_id res chain seq x y z
N LYS A 1 9.39 22.78 -21.43
CA LYS A 1 8.55 23.75 -20.68
C LYS A 1 8.58 23.55 -19.16
N LEU A 2 8.85 22.33 -18.66
CA LEU A 2 9.00 22.03 -17.21
C LEU A 2 10.45 22.09 -16.69
N GLY A 3 11.41 22.41 -17.56
CA GLY A 3 12.84 22.37 -17.22
C GLY A 3 13.40 20.95 -17.15
N VAL A 4 14.62 20.85 -16.61
CA VAL A 4 15.29 19.59 -16.27
C VAL A 4 14.83 19.09 -14.90
N LEU A 5 15.07 17.80 -14.60
CA LEU A 5 14.58 17.16 -13.36
C LEU A 5 14.89 17.95 -12.07
N PRO A 6 16.11 18.48 -11.83
CA PRO A 6 16.38 19.23 -10.60
C PRO A 6 15.52 20.50 -10.45
N VAL A 7 15.20 21.17 -11.57
CA VAL A 7 14.34 22.37 -11.57
C VAL A 7 12.91 21.97 -11.28
N PHE A 8 12.42 20.91 -11.93
CA PHE A 8 11.08 20.39 -11.69
C PHE A 8 10.87 19.94 -10.24
N GLU A 9 11.88 19.27 -9.66
CA GLU A 9 11.84 18.83 -8.27
C GLU A 9 11.73 20.01 -7.31
N ALA A 10 12.56 21.02 -7.50
CA ALA A 10 12.55 22.22 -6.66
C ALA A 10 11.26 23.05 -6.80
N GLU A 11 10.77 23.24 -8.03
CA GLU A 11 9.62 24.11 -8.31
C GLU A 11 8.26 23.44 -8.05
N PHE A 12 8.16 22.13 -8.28
CA PHE A 12 6.90 21.41 -8.23
C PHE A 12 6.92 20.21 -7.30
N ALA A 13 7.80 19.23 -7.54
CA ALA A 13 7.69 17.92 -6.87
C ALA A 13 7.83 18.03 -5.34
N VAL A 14 8.89 18.70 -4.86
CA VAL A 14 9.17 18.85 -3.43
C VAL A 14 8.08 19.67 -2.72
N PRO A 15 7.67 20.86 -3.19
CA PRO A 15 6.59 21.61 -2.57
C PRO A 15 5.27 20.82 -2.50
N ILE A 16 4.89 20.12 -3.58
CA ILE A 16 3.67 19.31 -3.63
C ILE A 16 3.75 18.16 -2.63
N GLN A 17 4.87 17.45 -2.59
CA GLN A 17 5.09 16.33 -1.68
C GLN A 17 5.03 16.79 -0.21
N VAL A 18 5.69 17.90 0.13
CA VAL A 18 5.70 18.44 1.49
C VAL A 18 4.30 18.83 1.96
N GLY A 19 3.50 19.49 1.12
CA GLY A 19 2.12 19.83 1.48
C GLY A 19 1.15 18.64 1.49
N GLY A 20 1.56 17.49 0.95
CA GLY A 20 0.80 16.23 1.00
C GLY A 20 1.00 15.44 2.29
N TYR A 21 1.95 15.82 3.15
CA TYR A 21 2.17 15.14 4.42
C TYR A 21 1.11 15.48 5.47
N ALA A 22 0.77 14.51 6.32
CA ALA A 22 -0.23 14.68 7.37
C ALA A 22 0.12 15.77 8.39
N ASN A 23 1.41 16.06 8.58
CA ASN A 23 1.94 17.09 9.48
C ASN A 23 2.23 18.42 8.77
N ALA A 24 1.80 18.58 7.52
CA ALA A 24 2.03 19.82 6.77
C ALA A 24 1.32 21.00 7.43
N SER A 25 2.02 22.14 7.52
CA SER A 25 1.42 23.40 7.97
C SER A 25 0.40 23.93 6.94
N PRO A 26 -0.55 24.79 7.35
CA PRO A 26 -1.50 25.41 6.42
C PRO A 26 -0.84 26.14 5.25
N LEU A 27 0.32 26.76 5.49
CA LEU A 27 1.10 27.41 4.45
C LEU A 27 1.67 26.41 3.43
N GLN A 28 2.19 25.26 3.90
CA GLN A 28 2.70 24.21 3.02
C GLN A 28 1.60 23.59 2.16
N VAL A 29 0.41 23.35 2.73
CA VAL A 29 -0.76 22.85 1.97
C VAL A 29 -1.18 23.84 0.89
N SER A 30 -1.26 25.13 1.22
CA SER A 30 -1.61 26.19 0.27
C SER A 30 -0.57 26.32 -0.86
N THR A 31 0.72 26.29 -0.52
CA THR A 31 1.81 26.31 -1.50
C THR A 31 1.76 25.08 -2.42
N ALA A 32 1.58 23.88 -1.86
CA ALA A 32 1.45 22.64 -2.64
C ALA A 32 0.29 22.71 -3.63
N TYR A 33 -0.88 23.20 -3.18
CA TYR A 33 -2.03 23.35 -4.07
C TYR A 33 -1.74 24.31 -5.23
N ARG A 34 -1.09 25.46 -4.96
CA ARG A 34 -0.70 26.42 -6.01
C ARG A 34 0.28 25.80 -7.02
N CYS A 35 1.34 25.13 -6.54
CA CYS A 35 2.30 24.43 -7.39
C CYS A 35 1.59 23.37 -8.26
N ALA A 36 0.71 22.56 -7.67
CA ALA A 36 -0.04 21.53 -8.37
C ALA A 36 -0.95 22.09 -9.48
N VAL A 37 -1.62 23.23 -9.22
CA VAL A 37 -2.46 23.92 -10.21
C VAL A 37 -1.62 24.42 -11.38
N VAL A 38 -0.49 25.09 -11.12
CA VAL A 38 0.41 25.58 -12.16
C VAL A 38 0.93 24.42 -13.02
N LEU A 39 1.36 23.32 -12.37
CA LEU A 39 1.82 22.13 -13.07
C LEU A 39 0.73 21.54 -13.98
N ARG A 40 -0.48 21.36 -13.44
CA ARG A 40 -1.65 20.84 -14.17
C ARG A 40 -1.91 21.66 -15.43
N ASP A 41 -1.96 22.99 -15.30
CA ASP A 41 -2.31 23.88 -16.40
C ASP A 41 -1.23 23.90 -17.49
N LEU A 42 0.04 23.74 -17.10
CA LEU A 42 1.15 23.64 -18.06
C LEU A 42 1.11 22.35 -18.89
N ILE A 43 0.71 21.23 -18.28
CA ILE A 43 0.66 19.92 -18.96
C ILE A 43 -0.64 19.66 -19.70
N MET A 44 -1.73 20.35 -19.33
CA MET A 44 -3.08 20.12 -19.85
C MET A 44 -3.18 20.09 -21.39
N PRO A 45 -2.53 20.98 -22.15
CA PRO A 45 -2.59 20.94 -23.62
C PRO A 45 -1.97 19.70 -24.26
N TYR A 46 -1.15 18.96 -23.51
CA TYR A 46 -0.40 17.79 -23.99
C TYR A 46 -0.96 16.47 -23.45
N LEU A 47 -1.85 16.52 -22.46
CA LEU A 47 -2.41 15.35 -21.80
C LEU A 47 -3.77 15.00 -22.41
N LEU A 48 -3.80 13.98 -23.26
CA LEU A 48 -5.04 13.39 -23.75
C LEU A 48 -5.56 12.38 -22.72
N ARG A 49 -6.74 12.64 -22.16
CA ARG A 49 -7.41 11.74 -21.20
C ARG A 49 -8.85 11.52 -21.64
N ARG A 50 -9.24 10.25 -21.78
CA ARG A 50 -10.61 9.83 -22.13
C ARG A 50 -11.16 8.95 -21.01
N MET A 51 -12.30 9.32 -20.45
CA MET A 51 -12.99 8.52 -19.44
C MET A 51 -13.90 7.49 -20.09
N LYS A 52 -14.23 6.43 -19.35
CA LYS A 52 -15.29 5.48 -19.76
C LYS A 52 -16.67 6.15 -19.85
N ALA A 53 -16.87 7.29 -19.20
CA ALA A 53 -18.06 8.13 -19.35
C ALA A 53 -18.10 8.90 -20.68
N ASP A 54 -16.94 9.20 -21.28
CA ASP A 54 -16.82 9.95 -22.55
C ASP A 54 -16.95 9.04 -23.79
N VAL A 55 -17.17 7.75 -23.55
CA VAL A 55 -17.51 6.76 -24.56
C VAL A 55 -18.87 6.24 -24.17
N ASN A 56 -19.80 6.14 -25.12
CA ASN A 56 -21.15 5.61 -24.90
C ASN A 56 -21.12 4.09 -24.59
N ALA A 57 -20.27 3.69 -23.64
CA ALA A 57 -20.13 2.35 -23.15
C ALA A 57 -21.23 2.16 -22.11
N GLN A 58 -22.16 1.28 -22.42
CA GLN A 58 -23.19 0.82 -21.50
C GLN A 58 -22.55 -0.08 -20.44
N LEU A 59 -21.75 0.52 -19.56
CA LEU A 59 -21.12 -0.17 -18.43
C LEU A 59 -21.99 -0.02 -17.19
N PRO A 60 -22.13 -1.08 -16.37
CA PRO A 60 -22.76 -0.95 -15.08
C PRO A 60 -21.96 0.00 -14.17
N LYS A 61 -22.63 0.54 -13.15
CA LYS A 61 -21.96 1.36 -12.14
C LYS A 61 -20.86 0.55 -11.45
N LYS A 62 -19.66 1.12 -11.34
CA LYS A 62 -18.57 0.53 -10.54
C LYS A 62 -19.00 0.49 -9.07
N THR A 63 -18.99 -0.70 -8.48
CA THR A 63 -19.22 -0.92 -7.04
C THR A 63 -17.91 -1.36 -6.39
N GLU A 64 -17.58 -0.74 -5.26
CA GLU A 64 -16.38 -1.08 -4.47
C GLU A 64 -16.84 -1.43 -3.05
N HIS A 65 -16.30 -2.52 -2.52
CA HIS A 65 -16.59 -2.99 -1.16
C HIS A 65 -15.28 -3.16 -0.40
N VAL A 66 -15.27 -2.70 0.86
CA VAL A 66 -14.15 -2.92 1.80
C VAL A 66 -14.63 -3.94 2.82
N LEU A 67 -13.98 -5.10 2.87
CA LEU A 67 -14.28 -6.17 3.82
C LEU A 67 -13.37 -6.07 5.04
N PHE A 68 -13.96 -6.15 6.23
CA PHE A 68 -13.24 -6.15 7.50
C PHE A 68 -13.10 -7.58 8.02
N CYS A 69 -11.95 -8.20 7.75
CA CYS A 69 -11.66 -9.56 8.19
C CYS A 69 -10.81 -9.53 9.46
N SER A 70 -11.31 -10.12 10.55
CA SER A 70 -10.54 -10.28 11.78
C SER A 70 -9.54 -11.43 11.64
N LEU A 71 -8.34 -11.27 12.22
CA LEU A 71 -7.37 -12.37 12.36
C LEU A 71 -7.93 -13.45 13.30
N THR A 72 -7.67 -14.72 12.97
CA THR A 72 -7.94 -15.84 13.87
C THR A 72 -7.05 -15.77 15.12
N PRO A 73 -7.40 -16.48 16.22
CA PRO A 73 -6.54 -16.57 17.39
C PRO A 73 -5.11 -17.03 17.05
N GLU A 74 -4.99 -18.00 16.15
CA GLU A 74 -3.69 -18.49 15.67
C GLU A 74 -2.92 -17.42 14.90
N GLN A 75 -3.52 -16.80 13.88
CA GLN A 75 -2.88 -15.73 13.11
C GLN A 75 -2.40 -14.61 14.04
N ARG A 76 -3.20 -14.21 15.02
CA ARG A 76 -2.84 -13.18 16.01
C ARG A 76 -1.66 -13.62 16.88
N SER A 77 -1.63 -14.89 17.30
CA SER A 77 -0.54 -15.45 18.09
C SER A 77 0.78 -15.40 17.31
N VAL A 78 0.80 -15.95 16.09
CA VAL A 78 1.98 -15.97 15.23
C VAL A 78 2.43 -14.56 14.85
N TYR A 79 1.49 -13.65 14.58
CA TYR A 79 1.79 -12.24 14.30
C TYR A 79 2.50 -11.56 15.47
N ARG A 80 2.01 -11.75 16.71
CA ARG A 80 2.64 -11.19 17.91
C ARG A 80 4.00 -11.82 18.18
N ALA A 81 4.14 -13.13 17.97
CA ALA A 81 5.42 -13.82 18.10
C ALA A 81 6.46 -13.27 17.12
N PHE A 82 6.07 -13.04 15.86
CA PHE A 82 6.94 -12.40 14.86
C PHE A 82 7.32 -10.97 15.27
N LEU A 83 6.37 -10.16 15.76
CA LEU A 83 6.68 -8.80 16.24
C LEU A 83 7.68 -8.76 17.41
N ALA A 84 7.69 -9.81 18.25
CA ALA A 84 8.60 -9.94 19.38
C ALA A 84 9.90 -10.69 19.03
N SER A 85 10.12 -11.02 17.76
CA SER A 85 11.30 -11.77 17.34
C SER A 85 12.51 -10.85 17.11
N SER A 86 13.71 -11.43 17.23
CA SER A 86 14.96 -10.75 16.88
C SER A 86 15.02 -10.34 15.41
N GLU A 87 14.19 -10.94 14.55
CA GLU A 87 14.10 -10.54 13.14
C GLU A 87 13.54 -9.13 13.00
N VAL A 88 12.60 -8.75 13.85
CA VAL A 88 12.02 -7.41 13.88
C VAL A 88 12.97 -6.41 14.53
N GLU A 89 13.68 -6.81 15.58
CA GLU A 89 14.76 -5.99 16.17
C GLU A 89 15.83 -5.65 15.11
N GLN A 90 16.29 -6.65 14.35
CA GLN A 90 17.24 -6.43 13.24
C GLN A 90 16.70 -5.51 12.15
N ILE A 91 15.39 -5.48 11.91
CA ILE A 91 14.78 -4.52 10.98
C ILE A 91 14.88 -3.09 11.54
N PHE A 92 14.58 -2.90 12.82
CA PHE A 92 14.68 -1.58 13.46
C PHE A 92 16.13 -1.08 13.52
N ASP A 93 17.08 -1.98 13.73
CA ASP A 93 18.52 -1.66 13.72
C ASP A 93 19.06 -1.42 12.30
N GLY A 94 18.26 -1.66 11.26
CA GLY A 94 18.68 -1.53 9.86
C GLY A 94 19.54 -2.69 9.34
N ASN A 95 19.75 -3.73 10.15
CA ASN A 95 20.50 -4.94 9.80
C ASN A 95 19.70 -5.88 8.88
N ARG A 96 18.37 -5.67 8.78
CA ARG A 96 17.49 -6.43 7.88
C ARG A 96 16.52 -5.52 7.15
N ASN A 97 16.18 -5.88 5.92
CA ASN A 97 15.26 -5.10 5.10
C ASN A 97 13.82 -5.16 5.65
N SER A 98 13.19 -4.00 5.83
CA SER A 98 11.80 -3.89 6.30
C SER A 98 10.78 -4.59 5.40
N LEU A 99 11.06 -4.72 4.10
CA LEU A 99 10.23 -5.48 3.16
C LEU A 99 10.09 -6.95 3.54
N TYR A 100 11.09 -7.54 4.20
CA TYR A 100 11.00 -8.90 4.73
C TYR A 100 9.91 -8.99 5.80
N GLY A 101 9.93 -8.09 6.80
CA GLY A 101 8.95 -8.09 7.87
C GLY A 101 7.53 -7.81 7.37
N ILE A 102 7.39 -6.89 6.41
CA ILE A 102 6.11 -6.61 5.75
C ILE A 102 5.58 -7.86 5.04
N ASP A 103 6.45 -8.61 4.34
CA ASP A 103 6.05 -9.84 3.66
C ASP A 103 5.61 -10.94 4.64
N VAL A 104 6.37 -11.16 5.73
CA VAL A 104 6.01 -12.14 6.76
C VAL A 104 4.67 -11.79 7.41
N MET A 105 4.46 -10.54 7.83
CA MET A 105 3.18 -10.09 8.38
C MET A 105 2.03 -10.25 7.39
N ARG A 106 2.26 -9.95 6.10
CA ARG A 106 1.26 -10.16 5.04
C ARG A 106 0.93 -11.64 4.85
N LYS A 107 1.94 -12.52 4.88
CA LYS A 107 1.75 -13.98 4.80
C LYS A 107 0.87 -14.47 5.94
N ILE A 108 1.17 -14.11 7.18
CA ILE A 108 0.36 -14.47 8.36
C ILE A 108 -1.10 -14.03 8.17
N CYS A 109 -1.34 -12.79 7.75
CA CYS A 109 -2.68 -12.26 7.50
C CYS A 109 -3.42 -12.97 6.35
N ASN A 110 -2.69 -13.50 5.36
CA ASN A 110 -3.28 -14.27 4.26
C ASN A 110 -3.56 -15.71 4.67
N HIS A 111 -2.58 -16.40 5.27
CA HIS A 111 -2.71 -17.72 5.90
C HIS A 111 -1.44 -18.04 6.73
N PRO A 112 -1.53 -18.56 7.97
CA PRO A 112 -0.35 -18.86 8.78
C PRO A 112 0.64 -19.83 8.10
N ASP A 113 0.13 -20.86 7.43
CA ASP A 113 0.97 -21.85 6.72
C ASP A 113 1.81 -21.29 5.56
N LEU A 114 1.59 -20.05 5.12
CA LEU A 114 2.48 -19.43 4.12
C LEU A 114 3.91 -19.21 4.64
N LEU A 115 4.12 -19.30 5.96
CA LEU A 115 5.45 -19.32 6.56
C LEU A 115 6.16 -20.67 6.41
N GLU A 116 5.39 -21.77 6.27
CA GLU A 116 5.89 -23.14 6.21
C GLU A 116 5.70 -23.76 4.82
N ARG A 117 5.69 -22.93 3.77
CA ARG A 117 5.40 -23.37 2.40
C ARG A 117 6.29 -24.52 1.92
N GLU A 118 7.54 -24.57 2.38
CA GLU A 118 8.49 -25.66 2.06
C GLU A 118 8.06 -27.02 2.61
N HIS A 119 7.23 -27.06 3.65
CA HIS A 119 6.69 -28.28 4.26
C HIS A 119 5.24 -28.57 3.84
N SER A 120 4.71 -27.84 2.84
CA SER A 120 3.32 -27.96 2.40
C SER A 120 2.93 -29.38 1.96
N SER A 121 3.83 -30.11 1.31
CA SER A 121 3.58 -31.49 0.88
C SER A 121 3.49 -32.50 2.03
N ASN A 122 4.05 -32.15 3.20
CA ASN A 122 4.17 -33.05 4.35
C ASN A 122 3.08 -32.81 5.40
N ASN A 123 2.31 -31.73 5.25
CA ASN A 123 1.22 -31.39 6.15
C ASN A 123 -0.13 -31.55 5.42
N PRO A 124 -0.91 -32.62 5.71
CA PRO A 124 -2.22 -32.80 5.09
C PRO A 124 -3.25 -31.72 5.49
N ASP A 125 -2.99 -30.96 6.56
CA ASP A 125 -3.80 -29.83 7.02
C ASP A 125 -3.34 -28.47 6.46
N TYR A 126 -2.37 -28.47 5.53
CA TYR A 126 -1.87 -27.23 4.92
C TYR A 126 -2.99 -26.47 4.20
N GLY A 127 -3.16 -25.19 4.54
CA GLY A 127 -4.17 -24.32 3.92
C GLY A 127 -5.58 -24.49 4.48
N ASN A 128 -5.72 -25.03 5.70
CA ASN A 128 -7.01 -25.19 6.36
C ASN A 128 -7.74 -23.83 6.52
N LEU A 129 -8.91 -23.75 5.90
CA LEU A 129 -9.76 -22.55 5.84
C LEU A 129 -10.04 -21.94 7.22
N GLU A 130 -10.22 -22.77 8.25
CA GLU A 130 -10.54 -22.31 9.61
C GLU A 130 -9.40 -21.53 10.27
N ARG A 131 -8.16 -21.71 9.79
CA ARG A 131 -6.95 -21.09 10.36
C ARG A 131 -6.70 -19.68 9.80
N SER A 132 -7.38 -19.28 8.72
CA SER A 132 -7.29 -17.92 8.15
C SER A 132 -8.62 -17.19 8.15
N GLY A 133 -8.65 -16.02 8.81
CA GLY A 133 -9.84 -15.19 8.84
C GLY A 133 -10.31 -14.81 7.44
N LYS A 134 -9.36 -14.50 6.53
CA LYS A 134 -9.70 -14.15 5.15
C LYS A 134 -10.35 -15.30 4.40
N MET A 135 -9.90 -16.53 4.60
CA MET A 135 -10.43 -17.71 3.91
C MET A 135 -11.81 -18.14 4.43
N ARG A 136 -12.21 -17.69 5.64
CA ARG A 136 -13.56 -17.92 6.19
C ARG A 136 -14.60 -16.92 5.67
N PHE A 137 -14.15 -15.74 5.23
CA PHE A 137 -15.01 -14.65 4.77
C PHE A 137 -15.10 -14.53 3.24
N VAL A 138 -14.15 -15.11 2.51
CA VAL A 138 -14.05 -15.04 1.03
C VAL A 138 -14.44 -16.36 0.41
#